data_AF-A0A537H4I5-F1
#
_entry.id   AF-A0A537H4I5-F1
#
_cell.length_a   1.000
_cell.length_b   1.000
_cell.length_c   1.000
_cell.angle_alpha   90.00
_cell.angle_beta   90.00
_cell.angle_gamma   90.00
#
_symmetry.space_group_name_H-M   'P 1'
#
loop_
_entity.id
_entity.type
_entity.pdbx_description
1 polymer ?
#
loop_
_entity_poly.entity_id
_entity_poly.type
_entity_poly.pdbx_seq_one_letter_code
_entity_poly.pdbx_strand_id
1 'polypeptide(L)'
;MEAVVFDEGGKELSKMPVSELAEKIPTLDHAQVVLFDGVVTQRLLDTAASKGIKYVIGDRVSDGAKRPANVSVMTLNDLSSFAPA
;
A
#
# COMPACT_ATOMS: atom_id res chain seq x y z
N MET A 1 6.31 -10.50 -6.77
CA MET A 1 5.78 -9.35 -6.01
C MET A 1 4.32 -9.19 -6.37
N GLU A 2 3.44 -9.53 -5.44
CA GLU A 2 1.99 -9.39 -5.59
C GLU A 2 1.51 -8.22 -4.74
N ALA A 3 0.42 -7.59 -5.15
CA ALA A 3 -0.25 -6.51 -4.48
C ALA A 3 -1.75 -6.78 -4.38
N VAL A 4 -2.34 -6.40 -3.25
CA VAL A 4 -3.75 -6.50 -2.93
C VAL A 4 -4.22 -5.11 -2.50
N VAL A 5 -5.35 -4.68 -3.05
CA VAL A 5 -5.96 -3.40 -2.68
C VAL A 5 -7.23 -3.69 -1.90
N PHE A 6 -7.43 -2.97 -0.81
CA PHE A 6 -8.62 -3.05 0.02
C PHE A 6 -9.35 -1.71 0.09
N ASP A 7 -10.65 -1.83 0.30
CA ASP A 7 -11.57 -0.75 0.56
C ASP A 7 -11.48 -0.24 2.03
N GLU A 8 -12.20 0.84 2.36
CA GLU A 8 -12.40 1.30 3.74
C GLU A 8 -13.00 0.19 4.64
N GLY A 9 -13.84 -0.67 4.06
CA GLY A 9 -14.46 -1.79 4.77
C GLY A 9 -13.53 -3.00 5.01
N GLY A 10 -12.25 -2.93 4.63
CA GLY A 10 -11.33 -4.08 4.73
C GLY A 10 -11.62 -5.19 3.72
N LYS A 11 -12.43 -4.89 2.69
CA LYS A 11 -12.76 -5.83 1.63
C LYS A 11 -11.71 -5.77 0.52
N GLU A 12 -11.23 -6.93 0.09
CA GLU A 12 -10.34 -7.04 -1.07
C GLU A 12 -11.06 -6.53 -2.32
N LEU A 13 -10.57 -5.43 -2.88
CA LEU A 13 -11.06 -4.86 -4.13
C LEU A 13 -10.46 -5.61 -5.32
N SER A 14 -9.16 -5.89 -5.28
CA SER A 14 -8.44 -6.60 -6.34
C SER A 14 -7.04 -7.05 -5.91
N LYS A 15 -6.57 -8.14 -6.52
CA LYS A 15 -5.19 -8.66 -6.40
C LYS A 15 -4.52 -8.67 -7.78
N MET A 16 -3.27 -8.22 -7.85
CA MET A 16 -2.51 -8.04 -9.10
C MET A 16 -1.00 -7.95 -8.81
N PRO A 17 -0.11 -8.09 -9.79
CA PRO A 17 1.31 -7.83 -9.58
C PRO A 17 1.58 -6.34 -9.32
N VAL A 18 2.61 -6.04 -8.51
CA VAL A 18 3.04 -4.65 -8.20
C VAL A 18 3.33 -3.83 -9.46
N SER A 19 3.77 -4.49 -10.53
CA SER A 19 4.02 -3.83 -11.81
C SER A 19 2.76 -3.22 -12.43
N GLU A 20 1.59 -3.83 -12.21
CA GLU A 20 0.30 -3.36 -12.70
C GLU A 20 -0.45 -2.49 -11.66
N LEU A 21 -0.06 -2.57 -10.39
CA LEU A 21 -0.67 -1.83 -9.29
C LEU A 21 -0.74 -0.33 -9.58
N ALA A 22 0.31 0.28 -10.14
CA ALA A 22 0.32 1.71 -10.47
C ALA A 22 -0.70 2.10 -11.56
N GLU A 23 -1.02 1.18 -12.48
CA GLU A 23 -2.03 1.39 -13.53
C GLU A 23 -3.45 1.05 -13.06
N LYS A 24 -3.58 0.12 -12.11
CA LYS A 24 -4.87 -0.33 -11.58
C LYS A 24 -5.36 0.50 -10.40
N ILE A 25 -4.47 1.01 -9.54
CA ILE A 25 -4.80 1.97 -8.47
C ILE A 25 -5.71 3.09 -8.98
N PRO A 26 -5.40 3.80 -10.09
CA PRO A 26 -6.26 4.86 -10.61
C PRO A 26 -7.65 4.37 -11.05
N THR A 27 -7.78 3.11 -11.48
CA THR A 27 -9.06 2.51 -11.90
C THR A 27 -9.85 1.88 -10.76
N LEU A 28 -9.26 1.68 -9.59
CA LEU A 28 -9.95 1.20 -8.40
C LEU A 28 -10.61 2.37 -7.67
N ASP A 29 -11.94 2.42 -7.74
CA ASP A 29 -12.74 3.32 -6.90
C ASP A 29 -12.79 2.79 -5.45
N HIS A 30 -12.73 3.72 -4.50
CA HIS A 30 -12.74 3.44 -3.05
C HIS A 30 -11.52 2.73 -2.43
N ALA A 31 -10.42 2.58 -3.18
CA ALA A 31 -9.17 2.05 -2.64
C ALA A 31 -8.64 2.89 -1.45
N GLN A 32 -8.59 2.28 -0.26
CA GLN A 32 -8.05 2.92 0.95
C GLN A 32 -6.76 2.29 1.46
N VAL A 33 -6.58 1.00 1.27
CA VAL A 33 -5.43 0.26 1.77
C VAL A 33 -4.79 -0.49 0.62
N VAL A 34 -3.47 -0.42 0.50
CA VAL A 34 -2.70 -1.18 -0.47
C VAL A 34 -1.69 -2.02 0.27
N LEU A 35 -1.75 -3.33 0.08
CA LEU A 35 -0.83 -4.30 0.63
C LEU A 35 -0.02 -4.91 -0.49
N PHE A 36 1.29 -5.00 -0.37
CA PHE A 36 2.10 -5.70 -1.37
C PHE A 36 3.40 -6.24 -0.79
N ASP A 37 3.85 -7.35 -1.36
CA ASP A 37 5.09 -7.99 -0.96
C ASP A 37 6.24 -7.40 -1.81
N GLY A 38 6.76 -6.26 -1.35
CA GLY A 38 7.86 -5.57 -2.03
C GLY A 38 8.34 -4.27 -1.37
N VAL A 39 9.22 -3.56 -2.08
CA VAL A 39 9.76 -2.27 -1.64
C VAL A 39 8.75 -1.16 -1.89
N VAL A 40 8.33 -0.47 -0.84
CA VAL A 40 7.65 0.82 -0.97
C VAL A 40 8.66 1.86 -1.45
N THR A 41 8.49 2.30 -2.69
CA THR A 41 9.28 3.38 -3.31
C THR A 41 8.50 4.69 -3.27
N GLN A 42 9.20 5.82 -3.40
CA GLN A 42 8.55 7.13 -3.41
C GLN A 42 7.53 7.27 -4.55
N ARG A 43 7.79 6.72 -5.74
CA ARG A 43 6.88 6.79 -6.89
C ARG A 43 5.55 6.08 -6.61
N LEU A 44 5.59 4.97 -5.89
CA LEU A 44 4.39 4.26 -5.48
C LEU A 44 3.60 5.03 -4.43
N LEU A 45 4.30 5.58 -3.43
CA LEU A 45 3.72 6.47 -2.42
C LEU A 45 3.03 7.68 -3.05
N ASP A 46 3.66 8.30 -4.05
CA ASP A 46 3.13 9.46 -4.76
C ASP A 46 1.83 9.12 -5.51
N THR A 47 1.83 7.96 -6.20
CA THR A 47 0.64 7.42 -6.88
C THR A 47 -0.49 7.14 -5.89
N ALA A 48 -0.17 6.52 -4.76
CA ALA A 48 -1.12 6.23 -3.68
C ALA A 48 -1.68 7.52 -3.04
N ALA A 49 -0.81 8.50 -2.78
CA ALA A 49 -1.17 9.81 -2.23
C ALA A 49 -2.11 10.58 -3.16
N SER A 50 -1.83 10.57 -4.46
CA SER A 50 -2.66 11.23 -5.47
C SER A 50 -4.05 10.60 -5.59
N LYS A 51 -4.15 9.27 -5.42
CA LYS A 51 -5.44 8.56 -5.42
C LYS A 51 -6.23 8.68 -4.12
N GLY A 52 -5.61 9.13 -3.03
CA GLY A 52 -6.25 9.25 -1.72
C GLY A 52 -6.18 7.97 -0.87
N ILE A 53 -5.22 7.10 -1.14
CA ILE A 53 -4.98 5.88 -0.35
C ILE A 53 -4.46 6.27 1.03
N LYS A 54 -5.13 5.83 2.09
CA LYS A 54 -4.76 6.15 3.47
C LYS A 54 -3.63 5.26 3.99
N TYR A 55 -3.55 4.01 3.54
CA TYR A 55 -2.61 3.03 4.06
C TYR A 55 -1.86 2.31 2.94
N VAL A 56 -0.53 2.27 3.04
CA VAL A 56 0.34 1.55 2.11
C VAL A 56 1.24 0.63 2.93
N ILE A 57 1.08 -0.66 2.73
CA ILE A 57 1.74 -1.71 3.50
C ILE A 57 2.63 -2.49 2.53
N GLY A 58 3.94 -2.38 2.71
CA GLY A 58 4.93 -3.10 1.92
C GLY A 58 5.65 -4.18 2.72
N ASP A 59 6.56 -4.90 2.09
CA ASP A 59 7.53 -5.74 2.82
C ASP A 59 8.58 -4.85 3.52
N ARG A 60 9.08 -3.84 2.78
CA ARG A 60 10.06 -2.87 3.28
C ARG A 60 9.84 -1.49 2.68
N VAL A 61 10.20 -0.44 3.42
CA VAL A 61 10.17 0.94 2.92
C VAL A 61 11.57 1.33 2.45
N SER A 62 11.69 2.00 1.30
CA SER A 62 12.96 2.56 0.85
C SER A 62 13.45 3.62 1.84
N ASP A 63 14.73 3.64 2.19
CA ASP A 63 15.30 4.58 3.18
C ASP A 63 15.00 6.08 2.88
N GLY A 64 14.90 6.43 1.58
CA GLY A 64 14.52 7.78 1.12
C GLY A 64 13.02 8.02 0.90
N ALA A 65 12.14 7.07 1.22
CA ALA A 65 10.70 7.23 1.00
C ALA A 65 10.09 8.11 2.09
N LYS A 66 9.69 9.33 1.71
CA LYS A 66 8.95 10.25 2.58
C LYS A 66 7.50 9.79 2.74
N ARG A 67 7.05 9.60 3.97
CA ARG A 67 5.65 9.33 4.32
C ARG A 67 4.89 10.66 4.32
N PRO A 68 4.04 10.95 3.32
CA PRO A 68 3.32 12.20 3.28
C PRO A 68 2.19 12.14 4.33
N ALA A 69 1.80 13.27 4.90
CA ALA A 69 0.85 13.30 6.02
C ALA A 69 -0.53 12.71 5.70
N ASN A 70 -0.86 12.58 4.41
CA ASN A 70 -2.09 11.98 3.92
C ASN A 70 -2.01 10.46 3.67
N VAL A 71 -0.82 9.84 3.73
CA VAL A 71 -0.63 8.41 3.50
C VAL A 71 0.21 7.80 4.62
N SER A 72 -0.38 6.85 5.33
CA SER A 72 0.29 6.06 6.35
C SER A 72 1.02 4.89 5.68
N VAL A 73 2.34 4.82 5.86
CA VAL A 73 3.15 3.73 5.30
C VAL A 73 3.63 2.81 6.41
N MET A 74 3.32 1.53 6.27
CA MET A 74 3.69 0.47 7.20
C MET A 74 4.42 -0.66 6.47
N THR A 75 5.10 -1.51 7.21
CA THR A 75 5.73 -2.72 6.68
C THR A 75 5.07 -3.96 7.28
N LEU A 76 5.06 -5.06 6.54
CA LEU A 76 4.59 -6.37 7.04
C LEU A 76 5.35 -6.79 8.31
N ASN A 77 6.63 -6.43 8.40
CA ASN A 77 7.46 -6.67 9.58
C ASN A 77 7.02 -5.88 10.83
N ASP A 78 6.30 -4.77 10.66
CA ASP A 78 5.72 -3.99 11.77
C ASP A 78 4.47 -4.72 12.31
N LEU A 79 3.66 -5.29 11.41
CA LEU A 79 2.44 -6.03 11.75
C LEU A 79 2.73 -7.36 12.46
N SER A 80 3.81 -8.06 12.12
CA SER A 80 4.20 -9.31 12.79
C SER A 80 4.66 -9.12 14.24
N SER A 81 5.03 -7.89 14.63
CA SER A 81 5.28 -7.55 16.04
C SER A 81 4.00 -7.42 16.88
N PHE A 82 2.83 -7.39 16.24
CA PHE A 82 1.53 -7.28 16.91
C PHE A 82 0.94 -8.66 17.31
N ALA A 83 1.77 -9.70 17.44
CA ALA A 83 1.33 -10.96 18.02
C ALA A 83 1.09 -10.77 19.53
N PRO A 84 -0.15 -10.90 20.04
CA PRO A 84 -0.36 -10.98 21.48
C PRO A 84 0.30 -12.27 21.99
N ALA A 85 1.20 -12.10 22.96
CA ALA A 85 1.78 -13.21 23.73
C ALA A 85 0.71 -13.98 24.51
#